data_AF-A0A8K0TGW1-F1
#
_entry.id   AF-A0A8K0TGW1-F1
#
_cell.length_a   1.000
_cell.length_b   1.000
_cell.length_c   1.000
_cell.angle_alpha   90.00
_cell.angle_beta   90.00
_cell.angle_gamma   90.00
#
_symmetry.space_group_name_H-M   'P 1'
#
loop_
_entity.id
_entity.type
_entity.pdbx_description
1 polymer ?
#
loop_
_entity_poly.entity_id
_entity_poly.type
_entity_poly.pdbx_seq_one_letter_code
_entity_poly.pdbx_strand_id
1 'polypeptide(L)'
;MSQTNGGQLAPARSALPDNNPSPLAERALTSESRFLPSHRFIISCGTVTLDRKAGKVLLVYNKPNGIYQLPKGRKDIGEDRLPFTAIRETLEETGYDVQPLELEVPTRSTPVHVAAPIIRAVITTQDTTVDASDNKINGATNGTSKTAASASASASTPPSAAATSSAPKDELVDVDGDQVPEKGLTRGIPNKEPIACSHWYDAQTQALKMIFYFAAEADSTAQPREQRPEDAAKHEVYWIEYEDALERLWYDEERKAVEKALCDLRRSE
;
A
#
# COMPACT_ATOMS: atom_id res chain seq x y z
N MET A 1 62.28 25.19 30.51
CA MET A 1 60.98 25.85 30.25
C MET A 1 61.02 26.33 28.81
N SER A 2 60.15 26.01 27.87
CA SER A 2 58.83 25.41 27.93
C SER A 2 58.47 24.85 26.54
N GLN A 3 57.96 23.62 26.54
CA GLN A 3 56.88 23.09 25.70
C GLN A 3 57.01 23.03 24.18
N THR A 4 57.33 21.82 23.73
CA THR A 4 56.66 21.14 22.62
C THR A 4 55.22 20.79 23.02
N ASN A 5 54.24 21.12 22.19
CA ASN A 5 52.93 20.46 22.00
C ASN A 5 52.24 21.24 20.88
N GLY A 6 51.71 20.65 19.82
CA GLY A 6 50.85 19.48 19.81
C GLY A 6 49.67 19.86 18.92
N GLY A 7 49.96 20.14 17.64
CA GLY A 7 48.95 20.41 16.63
C GLY A 7 48.34 19.08 16.20
N GLN A 8 47.28 18.70 16.89
CA GLN A 8 46.48 17.50 16.68
C GLN A 8 46.13 17.33 15.19
N LEU A 9 46.71 16.32 14.56
CA LEU A 9 46.29 15.83 13.24
C LEU A 9 44.80 15.50 13.36
N ALA A 10 43.97 16.26 12.62
CA ALA A 10 42.58 15.88 12.42
C ALA A 10 42.56 14.43 11.94
N PRO A 11 41.68 13.56 12.48
CA PRO A 11 41.58 12.20 12.00
C PRO A 11 41.27 12.26 10.50
N ALA A 12 42.14 11.66 9.69
CA ALA A 12 41.91 11.51 8.26
C ALA A 12 40.52 10.92 8.09
N ARG A 13 39.61 11.65 7.43
CA ARG A 13 38.32 11.11 6.99
C ARG A 13 38.67 9.80 6.28
N SER A 14 38.24 8.66 6.83
CA SER A 14 38.45 7.37 6.19
C SER A 14 37.97 7.51 4.75
N ALA A 15 38.85 7.30 3.77
CA ALA A 15 38.50 7.46 2.38
C ALA A 15 37.37 6.47 2.07
N LEU A 16 36.15 7.00 1.94
CA LEU A 16 35.04 6.22 1.44
C LEU A 16 35.40 5.77 0.02
N PRO A 17 35.03 4.54 -0.38
CA PRO A 17 35.33 4.05 -1.71
C PRO A 17 34.75 4.98 -2.79
N ASP A 18 35.49 5.12 -3.90
CA ASP A 18 35.05 5.93 -5.04
C ASP A 18 33.83 5.30 -5.73
N ASN A 19 32.88 6.13 -6.15
CA ASN A 19 31.71 5.69 -6.92
C ASN A 19 32.10 5.42 -8.39
N ASN A 20 32.54 4.19 -8.68
CA ASN A 20 32.92 3.77 -10.04
C ASN A 20 32.14 2.52 -10.48
N PRO A 21 30.85 2.66 -10.88
CA PRO A 21 30.07 1.53 -11.35
C PRO A 21 30.62 0.98 -12.68
N SER A 22 30.48 -0.33 -12.89
CA SER A 22 30.75 -0.91 -14.21
C SER A 22 29.83 -0.29 -15.27
N PRO A 23 30.22 -0.23 -16.57
CA PRO A 23 29.38 0.35 -17.61
C PRO A 23 27.97 -0.28 -17.74
N LEU A 24 27.84 -1.58 -17.42
CA LEU A 24 26.55 -2.26 -17.37
C LEU A 24 25.70 -1.80 -16.18
N ALA A 25 26.33 -1.65 -15.02
CA ALA A 25 25.69 -1.13 -13.82
C ALA A 25 25.30 0.34 -14.01
N GLU A 26 26.16 1.16 -14.61
CA GLU A 26 25.86 2.56 -14.94
C GLU A 26 24.61 2.65 -15.83
N ARG A 27 24.56 1.92 -16.96
CA ARG A 27 23.37 1.91 -17.83
C ARG A 27 22.10 1.44 -17.12
N ALA A 28 22.21 0.47 -16.21
CA ALA A 28 21.08 0.00 -15.41
C ALA A 28 20.66 1.00 -14.32
N LEU A 29 21.59 1.78 -13.77
CA LEU A 29 21.36 2.77 -12.71
C LEU A 29 20.92 4.13 -13.26
N THR A 30 21.30 4.47 -14.49
CA THR A 30 20.95 5.73 -15.15
C THR A 30 19.69 5.63 -16.01
N SER A 31 19.02 4.48 -16.05
CA SER A 31 17.74 4.35 -16.76
C SER A 31 16.68 5.21 -16.07
N GLU A 32 16.11 6.20 -16.78
CA GLU A 32 14.90 7.01 -16.48
C GLU A 32 14.50 7.19 -14.99
N SER A 33 15.47 7.36 -14.09
CA SER A 33 15.18 7.57 -12.66
C SER A 33 14.65 8.98 -12.48
N ARG A 34 13.46 9.09 -11.88
CA ARG A 34 12.82 10.38 -11.59
C ARG A 34 12.87 10.65 -10.09
N PHE A 35 13.51 11.76 -9.72
CA PHE A 35 13.48 12.26 -8.35
C PHE A 35 12.21 13.08 -8.13
N LEU A 36 11.36 12.62 -7.20
CA LEU A 36 10.19 13.37 -6.74
C LEU A 36 10.36 13.68 -5.24
N PRO A 37 10.55 14.96 -4.86
CA PRO A 37 10.58 15.32 -3.44
C PRO A 37 9.18 15.12 -2.82
N SER A 38 9.10 15.05 -1.49
CA SER A 38 7.88 14.67 -0.75
C SER A 38 6.61 15.46 -1.10
N HIS A 39 6.74 16.73 -1.45
CA HIS A 39 5.61 17.59 -1.85
C HIS A 39 5.14 17.37 -3.30
N ARG A 40 5.82 16.51 -4.06
CA ARG A 40 5.51 16.18 -5.46
C ARG A 40 4.91 14.79 -5.65
N PHE A 41 4.62 14.06 -4.59
CA PHE A 41 3.87 12.81 -4.67
C PHE A 41 2.90 12.66 -3.51
N ILE A 42 1.87 11.85 -3.71
CA ILE A 42 0.85 11.52 -2.71
C ILE A 42 0.79 10.00 -2.59
N ILE A 43 0.88 9.49 -1.37
CA ILE A 43 0.60 8.09 -1.07
C ILE A 43 -0.86 7.98 -0.65
N SER A 44 -1.60 7.17 -1.38
CA SER A 44 -2.97 6.79 -1.10
C SER A 44 -3.08 5.27 -1.02
N CYS A 45 -4.08 4.79 -0.28
CA CYS A 45 -4.38 3.37 -0.19
C CYS A 45 -5.90 3.16 -0.34
N GLY A 46 -6.27 2.02 -0.90
CA GLY A 46 -7.66 1.61 -1.06
C GLY A 46 -7.81 0.09 -0.98
N THR A 47 -9.05 -0.38 -0.91
CA THR A 47 -9.33 -1.82 -0.87
C THR A 47 -10.08 -2.27 -2.10
N VAL A 48 -9.78 -3.50 -2.53
CA VAL A 48 -10.72 -4.34 -3.27
C VAL A 48 -11.36 -5.24 -2.21
N THR A 49 -12.51 -4.81 -1.69
CA THR A 49 -13.22 -5.54 -0.63
C THR A 49 -14.21 -6.52 -1.25
N LEU A 50 -14.03 -7.81 -0.97
CA LEU A 50 -14.82 -8.91 -1.53
C LEU A 50 -15.71 -9.53 -0.45
N ASP A 51 -17.00 -9.70 -0.76
CA ASP A 51 -17.84 -10.69 -0.11
C ASP A 51 -17.80 -11.96 -0.96
N ARG A 52 -16.93 -12.89 -0.56
CA ARG A 52 -16.68 -14.16 -1.27
C ARG A 52 -17.90 -15.06 -1.31
N LYS A 53 -18.77 -14.99 -0.30
CA LYS A 53 -19.97 -15.84 -0.23
C LYS A 53 -21.07 -15.31 -1.13
N ALA A 54 -21.21 -13.98 -1.19
CA ALA A 54 -22.22 -13.34 -2.00
C ALA A 54 -21.79 -13.09 -3.45
N GLY A 55 -20.49 -13.18 -3.77
CA GLY A 55 -19.98 -12.88 -5.11
C GLY A 55 -19.91 -11.38 -5.41
N LYS A 56 -19.76 -10.53 -4.37
CA LYS A 56 -19.89 -9.08 -4.49
C LYS A 56 -18.61 -8.33 -4.12
N VAL A 57 -18.42 -7.17 -4.73
CA VAL A 57 -17.39 -6.19 -4.39
C VAL A 57 -18.03 -4.90 -3.87
N LEU A 58 -17.39 -4.29 -2.88
CA LEU A 58 -17.80 -3.01 -2.31
C LEU A 58 -17.27 -1.84 -3.15
N LEU A 59 -18.18 -1.05 -3.70
CA LEU A 59 -17.86 0.18 -4.44
C LEU A 59 -18.47 1.41 -3.76
N VAL A 60 -17.86 2.56 -4.05
CA VAL A 60 -18.45 3.87 -3.75
C VAL A 60 -18.85 4.58 -5.03
N TYR A 61 -20.06 5.13 -5.04
CA TYR A 61 -20.49 6.09 -6.05
C TYR A 61 -20.16 7.51 -5.56
N ASN A 62 -19.24 8.17 -6.25
CA ASN A 62 -18.86 9.55 -5.98
C ASN A 62 -19.91 10.48 -6.57
N LYS A 63 -20.81 11.00 -5.73
CA LYS A 63 -21.94 11.85 -6.14
C LYS A 63 -21.48 13.13 -6.87
N PRO A 64 -20.44 13.86 -6.41
CA PRO A 64 -19.96 15.04 -7.13
C PRO A 64 -19.46 14.78 -8.55
N ASN A 65 -18.78 13.65 -8.76
CA ASN A 65 -18.17 13.32 -10.06
C ASN A 65 -19.06 12.41 -10.93
N GLY A 66 -20.06 11.76 -10.33
CA GLY A 66 -20.97 10.83 -11.01
C GLY A 66 -20.32 9.53 -11.45
N ILE A 67 -19.33 9.02 -10.70
CA ILE A 67 -18.55 7.82 -11.06
C ILE A 67 -18.56 6.76 -9.96
N TYR A 68 -18.51 5.49 -10.36
CA TYR A 68 -18.18 4.38 -9.45
C TYR A 68 -16.67 4.21 -9.38
N GLN A 69 -16.17 4.00 -8.17
CA GLN A 69 -14.77 3.78 -7.87
C GLN A 69 -14.61 2.86 -6.66
N LEU A 70 -13.42 2.32 -6.48
CA LEU A 70 -13.04 1.65 -5.24
C LEU A 70 -12.89 2.68 -4.09
N PRO A 71 -13.16 2.29 -2.83
CA PRO A 71 -12.90 3.15 -1.68
C PRO A 71 -11.40 3.35 -1.48
N LYS A 72 -10.98 4.60 -1.31
CA LYS A 72 -9.55 4.98 -1.22
C LYS A 72 -9.36 6.39 -0.68
N GLY A 73 -8.26 6.60 0.04
CA GLY A 73 -7.87 7.95 0.43
C GLY A 73 -6.39 8.10 0.75
N ARG A 74 -6.01 9.25 1.28
CA ARG A 74 -4.60 9.64 1.46
C ARG A 74 -4.07 9.07 2.77
N LYS A 75 -2.79 8.72 2.77
CA LYS A 75 -2.11 8.29 3.98
C LYS A 75 -1.96 9.44 4.97
N ASP A 76 -2.34 9.20 6.22
CA ASP A 76 -2.12 10.17 7.30
C ASP A 76 -0.67 10.15 7.78
N ILE A 77 -0.23 11.25 8.38
CA ILE A 77 1.09 11.34 9.01
C ILE A 77 1.13 10.38 10.21
N GLY A 78 2.18 9.55 10.29
CA GLY A 78 2.34 8.56 11.36
C GLY A 78 1.73 7.18 11.06
N GLU A 79 1.01 7.00 9.95
CA GLU A 79 0.61 5.67 9.51
C GLU A 79 1.80 4.92 8.91
N ASP A 80 2.34 3.95 9.64
CA ASP A 80 3.52 3.19 9.21
C ASP A 80 3.19 2.07 8.22
N ARG A 81 1.95 1.57 8.24
CA ARG A 81 1.52 0.39 7.46
C ARG A 81 0.44 0.76 6.46
N LEU A 82 0.76 0.68 5.17
CA LEU A 82 -0.17 1.01 4.08
C LEU A 82 -1.50 0.23 4.10
N PRO A 83 -1.55 -1.08 4.45
CA PRO A 83 -2.83 -1.78 4.57
C PRO A 83 -3.77 -1.15 5.62
N PHE A 84 -3.23 -0.57 6.70
CA PHE A 84 -4.05 0.06 7.74
C PHE A 84 -4.72 1.34 7.21
N THR A 85 -4.01 2.11 6.39
CA THR A 85 -4.59 3.24 5.66
C THR A 85 -5.75 2.78 4.77
N ALA A 86 -5.57 1.69 4.01
CA ALA A 86 -6.62 1.17 3.13
C ALA A 86 -7.89 0.79 3.91
N ILE A 87 -7.74 0.10 5.05
CA ILE A 87 -8.85 -0.29 5.94
C ILE A 87 -9.54 0.95 6.52
N ARG A 88 -8.77 1.91 7.04
CA ARG A 88 -9.31 3.15 7.62
C ARG A 88 -10.12 3.91 6.58
N GLU A 89 -9.56 4.15 5.40
CA GLU A 89 -10.24 4.87 4.32
C GLU A 89 -11.51 4.15 3.87
N THR A 90 -11.47 2.82 3.79
CA THR A 90 -12.67 2.03 3.47
C THR A 90 -13.75 2.20 4.53
N LEU A 91 -13.39 2.15 5.81
CA LEU A 91 -14.34 2.37 6.90
C LEU A 91 -14.95 3.77 6.85
N GLU A 92 -14.15 4.80 6.57
CA GLU A 92 -14.60 6.19 6.49
C GLU A 92 -15.55 6.42 5.30
N GLU A 93 -15.18 5.93 4.11
CA GLU A 93 -15.95 6.15 2.87
C GLU A 93 -17.16 5.23 2.72
N THR A 94 -17.24 4.13 3.48
CA THR A 94 -18.30 3.11 3.30
C THR A 94 -19.06 2.74 4.56
N GLY A 95 -18.50 2.99 5.74
CA GLY A 95 -19.01 2.48 7.02
C GLY A 95 -18.72 0.99 7.26
N TYR A 96 -18.21 0.23 6.29
CA TYR A 96 -17.91 -1.19 6.48
C TYR A 96 -16.56 -1.40 7.16
N ASP A 97 -16.56 -2.24 8.19
CA ASP A 97 -15.34 -2.77 8.78
C ASP A 97 -14.85 -3.93 7.92
N VAL A 98 -13.64 -3.80 7.38
CA VAL A 98 -13.07 -4.76 6.44
C VAL A 98 -11.79 -5.36 7.01
N GLN A 99 -11.54 -6.62 6.69
CA GLN A 99 -10.34 -7.32 7.13
C GLN A 99 -9.42 -7.59 5.94
N PRO A 100 -8.10 -7.40 6.07
CA PRO A 100 -7.16 -7.77 5.01
C PRO A 100 -7.27 -9.25 4.65
N LEU A 101 -7.44 -9.53 3.36
CA LEU A 101 -7.59 -10.88 2.84
C LEU A 101 -6.23 -11.46 2.45
N GLU A 102 -5.89 -12.63 2.99
CA GLU A 102 -4.67 -13.37 2.58
C GLU A 102 -4.94 -14.09 1.27
N LEU A 103 -4.15 -13.76 0.25
CA LEU A 103 -4.20 -14.38 -1.06
C LEU A 103 -2.79 -14.82 -1.50
N GLU A 104 -2.70 -15.80 -2.40
CA GLU A 104 -1.49 -16.14 -3.13
C GLU A 104 -1.19 -15.11 -4.22
N VAL A 105 -0.87 -13.88 -3.77
CA VAL A 105 -0.51 -12.75 -4.64
C VAL A 105 0.93 -12.92 -5.12
N PRO A 106 1.18 -13.02 -6.44
CA PRO A 106 2.53 -12.91 -6.99
C PRO A 106 3.07 -11.51 -6.69
N THR A 107 4.20 -11.43 -5.98
CA THR A 107 4.74 -10.15 -5.50
C THR A 107 6.25 -10.09 -5.61
N ARG A 108 6.81 -8.88 -5.72
CA ARG A 108 8.27 -8.66 -5.63
C ARG A 108 8.74 -8.42 -4.19
N SER A 109 7.86 -8.55 -3.20
CA SER A 109 8.23 -8.55 -1.79
C SER A 109 9.08 -9.77 -1.46
N THR A 110 10.11 -9.55 -0.65
CA THR A 110 10.99 -10.63 -0.18
C THR A 110 10.22 -11.44 0.87
N PRO A 111 10.14 -12.79 0.73
CA PRO A 111 9.57 -13.62 1.79
C PRO A 111 10.30 -13.33 3.10
N VAL A 112 9.57 -13.34 4.22
CA VAL A 112 10.21 -13.26 5.54
C VAL A 112 11.34 -14.27 5.59
N HIS A 113 12.54 -13.80 5.98
CA HIS A 113 13.64 -14.70 6.30
C HIS A 113 13.18 -15.53 7.50
N VAL A 114 12.63 -16.71 7.23
CA VAL A 114 12.51 -17.74 8.24
C VAL A 114 13.94 -18.11 8.58
N ALA A 115 14.50 -17.46 9.60
CA ALA A 115 15.71 -17.95 10.22
C ALA A 115 15.42 -19.42 10.54
N ALA A 116 16.20 -20.33 9.95
CA ALA A 116 16.12 -21.75 10.28
C ALA A 116 16.02 -21.86 11.81
N PRO A 117 15.12 -22.71 12.36
CA PRO A 117 14.96 -22.80 13.79
C PRO A 117 16.35 -23.01 14.38
N ILE A 118 16.78 -22.08 15.23
CA ILE A 118 17.98 -22.26 16.02
C ILE A 118 17.66 -23.49 16.87
N ILE A 119 18.14 -24.66 16.45
CA ILE A 119 18.25 -25.81 17.33
C ILE A 119 19.23 -25.32 18.40
N ARG A 120 18.67 -24.83 19.51
CA ARG A 120 19.43 -24.45 20.68
C ARG A 120 19.95 -25.77 21.23
N ALA A 121 21.13 -26.16 20.75
CA ALA A 121 21.91 -27.22 21.37
C ALA A 121 21.98 -26.85 22.85
N VAL A 122 21.37 -27.71 23.68
CA VAL A 122 21.41 -27.59 25.13
C VAL A 122 22.87 -27.78 25.51
N ILE A 123 23.61 -26.68 25.61
CA ILE A 123 24.90 -26.66 26.29
C ILE A 123 24.56 -26.54 27.77
N THR A 124 24.56 -27.69 28.43
CA THR A 124 24.51 -27.82 29.88
C THR A 124 25.84 -27.34 30.45
N THR A 125 25.89 -26.14 31.03
CA THR A 125 26.89 -25.79 32.05
C THR A 125 26.37 -24.68 32.97
N GLN A 126 25.99 -25.12 34.16
CA GLN A 126 26.22 -24.55 35.50
C GLN A 126 25.98 -23.05 35.77
N ASP A 127 25.00 -22.84 36.65
CA ASP A 127 24.86 -21.80 37.68
C ASP A 127 26.02 -20.83 37.85
N THR A 128 25.70 -19.53 37.73
CA THR A 128 26.15 -18.52 38.70
C THR A 128 25.15 -17.37 38.74
N THR A 129 24.57 -17.19 39.92
CA THR A 129 23.65 -16.13 40.32
C THR A 129 24.37 -14.80 40.51
N VAL A 130 23.84 -13.70 39.95
CA VAL A 130 23.97 -12.35 40.53
C VAL A 130 22.69 -11.55 40.32
N ASP A 131 22.40 -10.77 41.34
CA ASP A 131 21.11 -10.26 41.80
C ASP A 131 20.75 -8.87 41.25
N ALA A 132 19.43 -8.60 41.29
CA ALA A 132 18.74 -7.32 41.53
C ALA A 132 19.07 -6.06 40.68
N SER A 133 18.07 -5.50 40.00
CA SER A 133 17.17 -4.46 40.57
C SER A 133 16.53 -3.54 39.53
N ASP A 134 15.23 -3.36 39.75
CA ASP A 134 14.28 -2.32 39.33
C ASP A 134 14.81 -1.02 38.70
N ASN A 135 14.14 -0.57 37.63
CA ASN A 135 13.57 0.77 37.68
C ASN A 135 12.32 0.91 36.80
N LYS A 136 11.22 1.27 37.45
CA LYS A 136 9.90 1.57 36.90
C LYS A 136 9.69 3.07 37.10
N ILE A 137 9.40 3.82 36.04
CA ILE A 137 8.83 5.17 36.18
C ILE A 137 7.62 5.30 35.25
N ASN A 138 6.52 5.71 35.87
CA ASN A 138 5.18 5.90 35.32
C ASN A 138 4.98 7.33 34.78
N GLY A 139 3.99 7.45 33.88
CA GLY A 139 3.02 8.57 33.83
C GLY A 139 3.45 9.81 33.03
N ALA A 140 2.57 10.66 32.52
CA ALA A 140 1.12 10.66 32.31
C ALA A 140 0.77 11.97 31.56
N THR A 141 -0.45 12.04 31.03
CA THR A 141 -1.30 13.23 30.77
C THR A 141 -1.14 14.11 29.51
N ASN A 142 -2.26 14.12 28.76
CA ASN A 142 -3.07 15.23 28.22
C ASN A 142 -2.44 16.47 27.59
N GLY A 143 -2.94 16.80 26.40
CA GLY A 143 -2.80 18.13 25.78
C GLY A 143 -3.63 18.31 24.52
N THR A 144 -4.92 18.57 24.70
CA THR A 144 -5.88 19.07 23.71
C THR A 144 -5.33 20.31 23.00
N SER A 145 -5.49 20.44 21.68
CA SER A 145 -5.65 21.74 20.99
C SER A 145 -6.21 21.56 19.59
N LYS A 146 -7.43 22.07 19.43
CA LYS A 146 -8.09 22.41 18.17
C LYS A 146 -7.30 23.49 17.44
N THR A 147 -7.23 23.43 16.12
CA THR A 147 -7.40 24.61 15.25
C THR A 147 -7.86 24.20 13.85
N ALA A 148 -8.85 24.93 13.38
CA ALA A 148 -9.47 24.85 12.06
C ALA A 148 -8.55 25.41 10.96
N ALA A 149 -8.68 24.89 9.74
CA ALA A 149 -8.43 25.66 8.53
C ALA A 149 -9.19 25.05 7.33
N SER A 150 -9.96 25.91 6.69
CA SER A 150 -10.76 25.75 5.47
C SER A 150 -9.92 25.83 4.19
N ALA A 151 -10.30 25.09 3.14
CA ALA A 151 -10.19 25.44 1.70
C ALA A 151 -10.70 24.23 0.87
N SER A 152 -11.82 24.25 0.13
CA SER A 152 -12.11 24.89 -1.17
C SER A 152 -11.22 24.45 -2.34
N ALA A 153 -11.75 23.67 -3.28
CA ALA A 153 -11.34 23.57 -4.71
C ALA A 153 -12.27 22.56 -5.42
N SER A 154 -13.21 22.94 -6.31
CA SER A 154 -13.06 23.40 -7.71
C SER A 154 -12.76 22.26 -8.71
N ALA A 155 -13.77 21.95 -9.53
CA ALA A 155 -13.78 20.92 -10.55
C ALA A 155 -13.11 21.37 -11.86
N SER A 156 -12.47 20.42 -12.56
CA SER A 156 -12.15 20.57 -13.99
C SER A 156 -11.86 19.20 -14.65
N THR A 157 -12.61 18.91 -15.71
CA THR A 157 -12.51 17.83 -16.73
C THR A 157 -11.18 17.91 -17.53
N PRO A 158 -10.68 16.85 -18.24
CA PRO A 158 -11.14 16.46 -19.59
C PRO A 158 -10.93 14.93 -19.92
N PRO A 159 -10.78 14.40 -21.16
CA PRO A 159 -11.78 13.52 -21.77
C PRO A 159 -11.33 12.11 -22.23
N SER A 160 -12.32 11.21 -22.28
CA SER A 160 -12.67 10.14 -23.24
C SER A 160 -11.64 9.17 -23.84
N ALA A 161 -12.01 7.90 -23.70
CA ALA A 161 -11.40 6.65 -24.14
C ALA A 161 -11.64 6.27 -25.62
N ALA A 162 -10.93 5.21 -26.05
CA ALA A 162 -11.37 4.28 -27.09
C ALA A 162 -10.87 2.86 -26.78
N ALA A 163 -11.80 1.90 -26.72
CA ALA A 163 -11.59 0.48 -26.43
C ALA A 163 -11.55 -0.36 -27.71
N THR A 164 -10.94 -1.55 -27.67
CA THR A 164 -11.44 -2.75 -28.37
C THR A 164 -10.79 -4.04 -27.87
N SER A 165 -11.54 -5.14 -27.97
CA SER A 165 -11.42 -6.42 -27.26
C SER A 165 -10.73 -7.55 -28.04
N SER A 166 -10.31 -8.63 -27.34
CA SER A 166 -10.75 -10.03 -27.51
C SER A 166 -9.72 -11.06 -26.98
N ALA A 167 -10.17 -12.02 -26.17
CA ALA A 167 -9.37 -13.11 -25.58
C ALA A 167 -9.27 -14.35 -26.50
N PRO A 168 -8.23 -15.22 -26.38
CA PRO A 168 -8.49 -16.55 -25.79
C PRO A 168 -7.30 -17.32 -25.11
N LYS A 169 -7.68 -18.32 -24.28
CA LYS A 169 -7.03 -19.60 -23.86
C LYS A 169 -6.02 -19.65 -22.69
N ASP A 170 -6.19 -20.72 -21.89
CA ASP A 170 -5.49 -21.15 -20.66
C ASP A 170 -3.96 -21.27 -20.73
N GLU A 171 -3.26 -20.17 -20.97
CA GLU A 171 -2.02 -19.86 -20.26
C GLU A 171 -2.41 -18.91 -19.12
N LEU A 172 -1.75 -18.96 -17.95
CA LEU A 172 -1.99 -17.98 -16.89
C LEU A 172 -1.43 -16.62 -17.33
N VAL A 173 -2.15 -15.95 -18.22
CA VAL A 173 -1.95 -14.55 -18.58
C VAL A 173 -2.32 -13.72 -17.36
N ASP A 174 -1.33 -13.03 -16.78
CA ASP A 174 -1.61 -11.97 -15.81
C ASP A 174 -2.51 -10.92 -16.49
N VAL A 175 -3.27 -10.14 -15.69
CA VAL A 175 -4.36 -9.26 -16.14
C VAL A 175 -3.98 -8.30 -17.28
N ASP A 176 -2.69 -8.02 -17.47
CA ASP A 176 -2.16 -7.15 -18.53
C ASP A 176 -1.66 -7.87 -19.79
N GLY A 177 -1.72 -9.20 -19.87
CA GLY A 177 -1.27 -9.98 -21.04
C GLY A 177 0.24 -9.98 -21.30
N ASP A 178 1.01 -9.25 -20.48
CA ASP A 178 2.46 -9.16 -20.58
C ASP A 178 3.16 -10.34 -19.86
N GLN A 179 4.20 -10.87 -20.49
CA GLN A 179 5.07 -11.88 -19.88
C GLN A 179 5.88 -11.23 -18.75
N VAL A 180 5.46 -11.43 -17.49
CA VAL A 180 6.14 -10.87 -16.32
C VAL A 180 7.48 -11.59 -16.11
N PRO A 181 8.61 -10.87 -15.96
CA PRO A 181 9.89 -11.50 -15.65
C PRO A 181 9.85 -12.24 -14.30
N GLU A 182 9.99 -13.57 -14.35
CA GLU A 182 9.97 -14.47 -13.17
C GLU A 182 11.12 -14.22 -12.19
N LYS A 183 12.24 -13.65 -12.65
CA LYS A 183 13.36 -13.35 -11.78
C LYS A 183 12.95 -12.37 -10.67
N GLY A 184 13.05 -12.80 -9.42
CA GLY A 184 12.72 -12.01 -8.23
C GLY A 184 11.23 -11.89 -7.95
N LEU A 185 10.40 -12.74 -8.56
CA LEU A 185 8.98 -12.84 -8.26
C LEU A 185 8.74 -13.94 -7.21
N THR A 186 8.02 -13.59 -6.15
CA THR A 186 7.58 -14.51 -5.09
C THR A 186 6.19 -15.03 -5.44
N ARG A 187 5.98 -16.36 -5.39
CA ARG A 187 4.71 -17.05 -5.66
C ARG A 187 4.45 -18.16 -4.63
N GLY A 188 3.20 -18.63 -4.53
CA GLY A 188 2.80 -19.79 -3.72
C GLY A 188 2.90 -19.58 -2.20
N ILE A 189 2.90 -18.33 -1.75
CA ILE A 189 2.91 -17.97 -0.33
C ILE A 189 1.75 -17.00 -0.09
N PRO A 190 0.75 -17.35 0.74
CA PRO A 190 -0.31 -16.43 1.14
C PRO A 190 0.27 -15.16 1.79
N ASN A 191 -0.20 -14.01 1.35
CA ASN A 191 0.27 -12.71 1.84
C ASN A 191 -0.81 -11.62 1.71
N LYS A 192 -0.51 -10.44 2.29
CA LYS A 192 -1.36 -9.23 2.30
C LYS A 192 -0.68 -8.04 1.60
N GLU A 193 0.22 -8.34 0.67
CA GLU A 193 0.93 -7.32 -0.08
C GLU A 193 -0.04 -6.56 -1.00
N PRO A 194 0.30 -5.33 -1.44
CA PRO A 194 -0.55 -4.61 -2.38
C PRO A 194 -0.73 -5.44 -3.66
N ILE A 195 -1.97 -5.58 -4.10
CA ILE A 195 -2.30 -6.31 -5.32
C ILE A 195 -2.07 -5.47 -6.57
N ALA A 196 -2.18 -4.14 -6.47
CA ALA A 196 -2.00 -3.22 -7.59
C ALA A 196 -1.54 -1.83 -7.09
N CYS A 197 -0.92 -1.07 -8.00
CA CYS A 197 -0.60 0.34 -7.79
C CYS A 197 -0.99 1.14 -9.03
N SER A 198 -1.93 2.08 -8.89
CA SER A 198 -2.26 3.05 -9.93
C SER A 198 -1.57 4.37 -9.66
N HIS A 199 -1.15 5.08 -10.72
CA HIS A 199 -0.55 6.39 -10.54
C HIS A 199 -0.89 7.39 -11.64
N TRP A 200 -1.11 8.64 -11.28
CA TRP A 200 -1.34 9.74 -12.23
C TRP A 200 -0.95 11.09 -11.62
N TYR A 201 -0.79 12.11 -12.45
CA TYR A 201 -0.60 13.47 -11.98
C TYR A 201 -1.94 14.09 -11.59
N ASP A 202 -2.06 14.51 -10.34
CA ASP A 202 -3.22 15.24 -9.85
C ASP A 202 -3.33 16.59 -10.58
N ALA A 203 -4.51 16.86 -11.16
CA ALA A 203 -4.69 18.03 -12.03
C ALA A 203 -4.46 19.36 -11.29
N GLN A 204 -4.81 19.44 -10.02
CA GLN A 204 -4.73 20.67 -9.23
C GLN A 204 -3.31 20.89 -8.68
N THR A 205 -2.72 19.86 -8.09
CA THR A 205 -1.44 19.96 -7.35
C THR A 205 -0.22 19.60 -8.19
N GLN A 206 -0.41 18.93 -9.34
CA GLN A 206 0.66 18.37 -10.17
C GLN A 206 1.58 17.40 -9.39
N ALA A 207 1.10 16.88 -8.26
CA ALA A 207 1.75 15.81 -7.53
C ALA A 207 1.43 14.47 -8.20
N LEU A 208 2.42 13.56 -8.23
CA LEU A 208 2.20 12.17 -8.64
C LEU A 208 1.39 11.48 -7.54
N LYS A 209 0.11 11.25 -7.80
CA LYS A 209 -0.74 10.44 -6.94
C LYS A 209 -0.44 8.97 -7.20
N MET A 210 -0.18 8.22 -6.14
CA MET A 210 0.02 6.77 -6.16
C MET A 210 -1.03 6.15 -5.24
N ILE A 211 -1.77 5.16 -5.71
CA ILE A 211 -2.76 4.43 -4.92
C ILE A 211 -2.39 2.96 -4.89
N PHE A 212 -2.13 2.46 -3.69
CA PHE A 212 -1.90 1.04 -3.44
C PHE A 212 -3.22 0.37 -3.06
N TYR A 213 -3.63 -0.62 -3.84
CA TYR A 213 -4.84 -1.40 -3.57
C TYR A 213 -4.48 -2.69 -2.85
N PHE A 214 -5.25 -3.03 -1.82
CA PHE A 214 -5.12 -4.25 -1.04
C PHE A 214 -6.38 -5.09 -1.15
N ALA A 215 -6.26 -6.42 -1.19
CA ALA A 215 -7.40 -7.30 -1.07
C ALA A 215 -7.93 -7.28 0.37
N ALA A 216 -9.25 -7.17 0.51
CA ALA A 216 -9.92 -7.22 1.79
C ALA A 216 -11.22 -8.05 1.68
N GLU A 217 -11.78 -8.42 2.81
CA GLU A 217 -13.06 -9.10 2.89
C GLU A 217 -13.99 -8.45 3.92
N ALA A 218 -15.29 -8.52 3.62
CA ALA A 218 -16.37 -8.17 4.54
C ALA A 218 -17.65 -8.90 4.14
N ASP A 219 -18.59 -8.97 5.08
CA ASP A 219 -19.93 -9.52 4.86
C ASP A 219 -20.85 -8.41 4.33
N SER A 220 -21.39 -8.59 3.12
CA SER A 220 -22.25 -7.60 2.47
C SER A 220 -23.62 -7.43 3.14
N THR A 221 -23.98 -8.34 4.05
CA THR A 221 -25.20 -8.27 4.87
C THR A 221 -24.99 -7.61 6.23
N ALA A 222 -23.72 -7.34 6.60
CA ALA A 222 -23.40 -6.67 7.84
C ALA A 222 -23.93 -5.23 7.84
N GLN A 223 -24.33 -4.75 9.00
CA GLN A 223 -24.75 -3.36 9.16
C GLN A 223 -23.53 -2.44 9.12
N PRO A 224 -23.45 -1.48 8.17
CA PRO A 224 -22.36 -0.51 8.15
C PRO A 224 -22.45 0.41 9.36
N ARG A 225 -21.29 0.86 9.84
CA ARG A 225 -21.18 1.95 10.81
C ARG A 225 -21.68 3.24 10.18
N GLU A 226 -22.17 4.15 11.03
CA GLU A 226 -22.53 5.48 10.59
C GLU A 226 -21.31 6.21 10.03
N GLN A 227 -21.42 6.62 8.76
CA GLN A 227 -20.40 7.42 8.10
C GLN A 227 -20.40 8.83 8.66
N ARG A 228 -19.25 9.51 8.59
CA ARG A 228 -19.25 10.94 8.90
C ARG A 228 -20.12 11.68 7.87
N PRO A 229 -20.86 12.74 8.28
CA PRO A 229 -21.76 13.45 7.38
C PRO A 229 -21.10 13.95 6.09
N GLU A 230 -19.84 14.37 6.16
CA GLU A 230 -19.06 14.82 5.01
C GLU A 230 -18.76 13.72 3.99
N ASP A 231 -18.66 12.47 4.42
CA ASP A 231 -18.39 11.32 3.55
C ASP A 231 -19.70 10.82 2.96
N ALA A 232 -20.76 10.68 3.77
CA ALA A 232 -22.10 10.34 3.30
C ALA A 232 -22.67 11.35 2.28
N ALA A 233 -22.28 12.62 2.41
CA ALA A 233 -22.65 13.66 1.45
C ALA A 233 -21.98 13.48 0.07
N LYS A 234 -20.79 12.87 0.02
CA LYS A 234 -19.99 12.70 -1.20
C LYS A 234 -20.13 11.30 -1.80
N HIS A 235 -20.30 10.29 -0.96
CA HIS A 235 -20.23 8.89 -1.32
C HIS A 235 -21.55 8.19 -1.01
N GLU A 236 -21.95 7.33 -1.92
CA GLU A 236 -22.99 6.34 -1.72
C GLU A 236 -22.39 4.95 -1.89
N VAL A 237 -22.85 3.99 -1.10
CA VAL A 237 -22.15 2.72 -0.91
C VAL A 237 -22.95 1.59 -1.56
N TYR A 238 -22.29 0.77 -2.36
CA TYR A 238 -22.92 -0.32 -3.09
C TYR A 238 -22.11 -1.61 -2.98
N TRP A 239 -22.79 -2.71 -2.67
CA TRP A 239 -22.29 -4.06 -2.93
C TRP A 239 -22.81 -4.51 -4.29
N ILE A 240 -21.89 -4.75 -5.21
CA ILE A 240 -22.19 -5.07 -6.61
C ILE A 240 -21.60 -6.43 -6.96
N GLU A 241 -22.31 -7.25 -7.72
CA GLU A 241 -21.78 -8.52 -8.24
C GLU A 241 -20.47 -8.29 -9.01
N TYR A 242 -19.55 -9.26 -9.00
CA TYR A 242 -18.23 -9.11 -9.59
C TYR A 242 -18.25 -8.63 -11.04
N GLU A 243 -19.03 -9.26 -11.90
CA GLU A 243 -19.13 -8.94 -13.33
C GLU A 243 -19.72 -7.53 -13.54
N ASP A 244 -20.78 -7.20 -12.81
CA ASP A 244 -21.44 -5.90 -12.86
C ASP A 244 -20.53 -4.76 -12.40
N ALA A 245 -19.65 -5.02 -11.43
CA ALA A 245 -18.69 -4.06 -10.93
C ALA A 245 -17.61 -3.74 -11.97
N LEU A 246 -17.15 -4.75 -12.72
CA LEU A 246 -16.19 -4.54 -13.80
C LEU A 246 -16.76 -3.62 -14.88
N GLU A 247 -18.05 -3.70 -15.19
CA GLU A 247 -18.70 -2.81 -16.15
C GLU A 247 -18.93 -1.38 -15.62
N ARG A 248 -19.05 -1.21 -14.30
CA ARG A 248 -19.39 0.08 -13.67
C ARG A 248 -18.19 0.93 -13.29
N LEU A 249 -17.07 0.30 -12.94
CA LEU A 249 -15.86 1.02 -12.54
C LEU A 249 -15.42 1.96 -13.65
N TRP A 250 -15.28 3.23 -13.30
CA TRP A 250 -14.92 4.28 -14.24
C TRP A 250 -13.46 4.19 -14.67
N TYR A 251 -12.57 3.83 -13.74
CA TYR A 251 -11.14 3.71 -14.01
C TYR A 251 -10.78 2.30 -14.46
N ASP A 252 -10.12 2.19 -15.61
CA ASP A 252 -9.64 0.91 -16.14
C ASP A 252 -8.64 0.25 -15.18
N GLU A 253 -7.81 1.04 -14.48
CA GLU A 253 -6.86 0.52 -13.51
C GLU A 253 -7.54 -0.09 -12.28
N GLU A 254 -8.67 0.46 -11.85
CA GLU A 254 -9.46 -0.13 -10.76
C GLU A 254 -10.17 -1.40 -11.21
N ARG A 255 -10.66 -1.44 -12.46
CA ARG A 255 -11.19 -2.67 -13.07
C ARG A 255 -10.12 -3.77 -13.07
N LYS A 256 -8.91 -3.46 -13.52
CA LYS A 256 -7.77 -4.39 -13.50
C LYS A 256 -7.40 -4.83 -12.09
N ALA A 257 -7.48 -3.93 -11.11
CA ALA A 257 -7.25 -4.29 -9.70
C ALA A 257 -8.29 -5.30 -9.19
N VAL A 258 -9.57 -5.13 -9.54
CA VAL A 258 -10.62 -6.11 -9.22
C VAL A 258 -10.40 -7.43 -9.94
N GLU A 259 -10.15 -7.41 -11.25
CA GLU A 259 -9.84 -8.63 -12.03
C GLU A 259 -8.66 -9.40 -11.43
N LYS A 260 -7.61 -8.67 -11.04
CA LYS A 260 -6.43 -9.26 -10.41
C LYS A 260 -6.77 -9.87 -9.05
N ALA A 261 -7.54 -9.17 -8.21
CA ALA A 261 -7.99 -9.71 -6.93
C ALA A 261 -8.78 -11.01 -7.10
N LEU A 262 -9.66 -11.07 -8.10
CA LEU A 262 -10.46 -12.27 -8.40
C LEU A 262 -9.59 -13.41 -8.96
N CYS A 263 -8.59 -13.11 -9.79
CA CYS A 263 -7.59 -14.09 -10.24
C CYS A 263 -6.77 -14.65 -9.07
N ASP A 264 -6.28 -13.78 -8.19
CA ASP A 264 -5.51 -14.17 -7.01
C ASP A 264 -6.37 -14.96 -6.01
N LEU A 265 -7.66 -14.60 -5.87
CA LEU A 265 -8.63 -15.36 -5.08
C LEU A 265 -8.79 -16.79 -5.61
N ARG A 266 -9.06 -16.97 -6.91
CA ARG A 266 -9.18 -18.30 -7.53
C ARG A 266 -7.93 -19.16 -7.39
N ARG A 267 -6.75 -18.54 -7.31
CA ARG A 267 -5.48 -19.26 -7.07
C ARG A 267 -5.33 -19.73 -5.63
N SER A 268 -6.00 -19.05 -4.69
CA SER A 268 -5.87 -19.28 -3.25
C SER A 268 -6.89 -20.29 -2.70
N GLU A 269 -7.79 -20.79 -3.56
CA GLU A 269 -8.82 -21.79 -3.26
C GLU A 269 -8.42 -23.18 -3.80
#